data_AF-A0A8H7ECJ1-F1
#
_entry.id   AF-A0A8H7ECJ1-F1
#
_cell.length_a   1.000
_cell.length_b   1.000
_cell.length_c   1.000
_cell.angle_alpha   90.00
_cell.angle_beta   90.00
_cell.angle_gamma   90.00
#
_symmetry.space_group_name_H-M   'P 1'
#
loop_
_entity.id
_entity.type
_entity.pdbx_description
1 polymer ?
#
loop_
_entity_poly.entity_id
_entity_poly.type
_entity_poly.pdbx_seq_one_letter_code
_entity_poly.pdbx_strand_id
1 'polypeptide(L)'
;MVIKSRWSFPIPSVSLPTYIFDSPTAELPKTPLYLSASEPDKYNISLHRLRHDAQRLASGLRRAGLQPGDRVLLYSGNTLFFPIVVLGVIMAEGIFTGANPTYIARELAYQLKDSGARFMICAEGSLDTGIAAAKEAGMGAERVFIFDDGLATFEGRKVEKSTELGHIRHWTELLDTPERGSAYSWPNLQTPEELDRVVALNYSSGTTGVAKGVMITHKNYVANTSQQIHIQTTAPDYNEKLKKKRYLCFLPMYHAMAQAIFCFGAVRQRVPVYMMPKFDFLEMLQNVQKYHISDMVLVPPVVVAMAKHPATKKFDLSSVTGVSSGAAPLGREVIREFESIWPNGQVNVKQGYGMTEVTCAATTFHPSIYSDSFSVGEILANCEAKIVLDDDGKVEAPQGERGEIWVRGPNIMKGYWNKPDATKETMTEDRWLKTGDVAYVDKNNHFFIVDRKKELIKVKGLQVAPAELEALLLDHPDVQDAAVIGITVNGDELPRAYIVPQSQESATPETAEKIKNWLAERVSRHKRLEGGVNFIDAIPKNPSGKIMRRQLRDKAALEDTKAKL
;
A
#
# COMPACT_ATOMS: atom_id res chain seq x y z
N MET A 1 0.10 21.87 19.04
CA MET A 1 -0.83 22.67 18.22
C MET A 1 -1.59 21.75 17.27
N VAL A 2 -2.92 21.88 17.15
CA VAL A 2 -3.69 21.21 16.09
C VAL A 2 -3.53 21.94 14.76
N ILE A 3 -3.04 21.22 13.76
CA ILE A 3 -2.83 21.68 12.38
C ILE A 3 -4.01 21.18 11.55
N LYS A 4 -4.80 22.12 11.01
CA LYS A 4 -5.91 21.81 10.12
C LYS A 4 -5.48 21.94 8.67
N SER A 5 -6.02 21.08 7.81
CA SER A 5 -5.85 21.24 6.37
C SER A 5 -6.35 22.61 5.92
N ARG A 6 -5.59 23.27 5.05
CA ARG A 6 -6.04 24.48 4.35
C ARG A 6 -7.10 24.21 3.29
N TRP A 7 -7.26 22.95 2.87
CA TRP A 7 -8.32 22.51 1.96
C TRP A 7 -9.51 21.94 2.74
N SER A 8 -10.70 22.29 2.29
CA SER A 8 -11.96 21.74 2.76
C SER A 8 -12.93 21.71 1.60
N PHE A 9 -13.64 20.60 1.42
CA PHE A 9 -14.67 20.47 0.40
C PHE A 9 -15.81 19.55 0.90
N PRO A 10 -17.01 19.63 0.31
CA PRO A 10 -18.08 18.67 0.58
C PRO A 10 -17.71 17.28 0.06
N ILE A 11 -17.56 16.31 0.96
CA ILE A 11 -17.34 14.91 0.58
C ILE A 11 -18.69 14.32 0.13
N PRO A 12 -18.77 13.66 -1.04
CA PRO A 12 -20.00 13.02 -1.49
C PRO A 12 -20.52 12.00 -0.47
N SER A 13 -21.78 12.14 -0.07
CA SER A 13 -22.46 11.22 0.86
C SER A 13 -23.18 10.12 0.08
N VAL A 14 -22.42 9.25 -0.58
CA VAL A 14 -22.93 8.14 -1.41
C VAL A 14 -22.15 6.86 -1.15
N SER A 15 -22.70 5.71 -1.52
CA SER A 15 -21.97 4.44 -1.47
C SER A 15 -20.80 4.44 -2.46
N LEU A 16 -19.76 3.68 -2.16
CA LEU A 16 -18.57 3.57 -3.02
C LEU A 16 -18.88 3.16 -4.47
N PRO A 17 -19.75 2.16 -4.75
CA PRO A 17 -20.14 1.87 -6.13
C PRO A 17 -20.84 3.03 -6.83
N THR A 18 -21.73 3.75 -6.14
CA THR A 18 -22.39 4.96 -6.65
C THR A 18 -21.38 6.08 -6.92
N TYR A 19 -20.39 6.28 -6.04
CA TYR A 19 -19.33 7.27 -6.27
C TYR A 19 -18.52 6.98 -7.55
N ILE A 20 -18.26 5.70 -7.83
CA ILE A 20 -17.43 5.28 -8.97
C ILE A 20 -18.20 5.32 -10.29
N PHE A 21 -19.44 4.81 -10.28
CA PHE A 21 -20.23 4.57 -11.50
C PHE A 21 -21.39 5.55 -11.71
N ASP A 22 -21.57 6.50 -10.80
CA ASP A 22 -22.70 7.44 -10.69
C ASP A 22 -24.04 6.74 -10.38
N SER A 23 -24.39 5.64 -11.05
CA SER A 23 -25.53 4.78 -10.73
C SER A 23 -25.39 3.35 -11.29
N PRO A 24 -26.26 2.39 -10.89
CA PRO A 24 -26.29 1.04 -11.46
C PRO A 24 -26.54 1.00 -12.97
N THR A 25 -27.18 2.03 -13.52
CA THR A 25 -27.68 2.05 -14.90
C THR A 25 -27.12 3.20 -15.75
N ALA A 26 -26.29 4.08 -15.17
CA ALA A 26 -25.68 5.21 -15.90
C ALA A 26 -24.97 4.73 -17.18
N GLU A 27 -25.03 5.51 -18.25
CA GLU A 27 -24.25 5.17 -19.44
C GLU A 27 -22.75 5.36 -19.16
N LEU A 28 -21.98 4.30 -19.42
CA LEU A 28 -20.54 4.29 -19.18
C LEU A 28 -19.77 4.08 -20.48
N PRO A 29 -18.61 4.74 -20.65
CA PRO A 29 -17.78 4.56 -21.82
C PRO A 29 -17.30 3.10 -21.94
N LYS A 30 -17.25 2.63 -23.19
CA LYS A 30 -16.70 1.32 -23.56
C LYS A 30 -15.21 1.37 -23.88
N THR A 31 -14.56 2.53 -23.71
CA THR A 31 -13.11 2.67 -23.85
C THR A 31 -12.39 1.83 -22.79
N PRO A 32 -11.29 1.13 -23.14
CA PRO A 32 -10.48 0.39 -22.19
C PRO A 32 -10.06 1.23 -20.99
N LEU A 33 -10.21 0.67 -19.78
CA LEU A 33 -9.78 1.30 -18.53
C LEU A 33 -8.64 0.51 -17.89
N TYR A 34 -8.82 -0.79 -17.67
CA TYR A 34 -7.75 -1.69 -17.25
C TYR A 34 -7.23 -2.44 -18.45
N LEU A 35 -5.92 -2.39 -18.68
CA LEU A 35 -5.28 -3.01 -19.82
C LEU A 35 -4.17 -3.94 -19.32
N SER A 36 -4.06 -5.14 -19.90
CA SER A 36 -2.88 -5.97 -19.66
C SER A 36 -1.63 -5.26 -20.19
N ALA A 37 -0.56 -5.20 -19.40
CA ALA A 37 0.70 -4.62 -19.86
C ALA A 37 1.42 -5.51 -20.90
N SER A 38 1.06 -6.80 -21.03
CA SER A 38 1.61 -7.67 -22.07
C SER A 38 0.92 -7.47 -23.43
N GLU A 39 -0.41 -7.54 -23.43
CA GLU A 39 -1.27 -7.52 -24.63
C GLU A 39 -2.54 -6.67 -24.40
N PRO A 40 -2.43 -5.32 -24.36
CA PRO A 40 -3.51 -4.42 -23.98
C PRO A 40 -4.69 -4.40 -24.96
N ASP A 41 -4.43 -4.58 -26.26
CA ASP A 41 -5.47 -4.54 -27.29
C ASP A 41 -6.38 -5.77 -27.21
N LYS A 42 -5.83 -6.90 -26.76
CA LYS A 42 -6.54 -8.18 -26.64
C LYS A 42 -7.20 -8.35 -25.27
N TYR A 43 -6.48 -8.02 -24.20
CA TYR A 43 -6.93 -8.22 -22.83
C TYR A 43 -7.09 -6.87 -22.13
N ASN A 44 -8.32 -6.38 -22.13
CA ASN A 44 -8.70 -5.17 -21.43
C ASN A 44 -10.14 -5.22 -20.90
N ILE A 45 -10.40 -4.34 -19.94
CA ILE A 45 -11.70 -4.15 -19.32
C ILE A 45 -12.04 -2.67 -19.41
N SER A 46 -13.13 -2.35 -20.11
CA SER A 46 -13.69 -1.01 -20.17
C SER A 46 -14.44 -0.67 -18.89
N LEU A 47 -14.73 0.62 -18.66
CA LEU A 47 -15.50 1.05 -17.50
C LEU A 47 -16.91 0.43 -17.47
N HIS A 48 -17.55 0.31 -18.64
CA HIS A 48 -18.81 -0.43 -18.80
C HIS A 48 -18.67 -1.90 -18.36
N ARG A 49 -17.66 -2.61 -18.89
CA ARG A 49 -17.45 -4.02 -18.58
C ARG A 49 -17.12 -4.24 -17.10
N LEU A 50 -16.31 -3.35 -16.50
CA LEU A 50 -16.00 -3.37 -15.08
C LEU A 50 -17.27 -3.35 -14.22
N ARG A 51 -18.18 -2.40 -14.46
CA ARG A 51 -19.46 -2.33 -13.72
C ARG A 51 -20.29 -3.58 -13.95
N HIS A 52 -20.45 -3.96 -15.21
CA HIS A 52 -21.31 -5.09 -15.59
C HIS A 52 -20.83 -6.41 -14.99
N ASP A 53 -19.54 -6.74 -15.10
CA ASP A 53 -18.98 -7.96 -14.52
C ASP A 53 -18.99 -7.90 -12.98
N ALA A 54 -18.82 -6.73 -12.35
CA ALA A 54 -18.99 -6.56 -10.90
C ALA A 54 -20.44 -6.78 -10.46
N GLN A 55 -21.44 -6.31 -11.22
CA GLN A 55 -22.86 -6.57 -10.97
C GLN A 55 -23.19 -8.06 -11.14
N ARG A 56 -22.62 -8.72 -12.14
CA ARG A 56 -22.76 -10.18 -12.34
C ARG A 56 -22.18 -10.95 -11.17
N LEU A 57 -21.00 -10.57 -10.69
CA LEU A 57 -20.39 -11.17 -9.50
C LEU A 57 -21.25 -10.91 -8.26
N ALA A 58 -21.77 -9.70 -8.10
CA ALA A 58 -22.61 -9.36 -6.97
C ALA A 58 -23.88 -10.22 -6.92
N SER A 59 -24.61 -10.29 -8.04
CA SER A 59 -25.80 -11.15 -8.18
C SER A 59 -25.48 -12.62 -7.89
N GLY A 60 -24.40 -13.14 -8.47
CA GLY A 60 -24.00 -14.53 -8.29
C GLY A 60 -23.56 -14.86 -6.86
N LEU A 61 -22.84 -13.96 -6.19
CA LEU A 61 -22.50 -14.10 -4.77
C LEU A 61 -23.74 -14.15 -3.88
N ARG A 62 -24.74 -13.28 -4.12
CA ARG A 62 -26.02 -13.31 -3.39
C ARG A 62 -26.74 -14.64 -3.58
N ARG A 63 -26.77 -15.16 -4.81
CA ARG A 63 -27.37 -16.47 -5.14
C ARG A 63 -26.60 -17.65 -4.56
N ALA A 64 -25.28 -17.54 -4.46
CA ALA A 64 -24.43 -18.50 -3.77
C ALA A 64 -24.60 -18.45 -2.23
N GLY A 65 -25.37 -17.47 -1.73
CA GLY A 65 -25.78 -17.38 -0.34
C GLY A 65 -25.04 -16.33 0.48
N LEU A 66 -24.22 -15.47 -0.12
CA LEU A 66 -23.59 -14.34 0.58
C LEU A 66 -24.66 -13.44 1.22
N GLN A 67 -24.58 -13.23 2.53
CA GLN A 67 -25.44 -12.30 3.26
C GLN A 67 -24.76 -10.93 3.42
N PRO A 68 -25.51 -9.83 3.64
CA PRO A 68 -24.91 -8.54 3.94
C PRO A 68 -23.98 -8.65 5.16
N GLY A 69 -22.78 -8.09 5.04
CA GLY A 69 -21.75 -8.17 6.09
C GLY A 69 -20.91 -9.45 6.08
N ASP A 70 -21.23 -10.47 5.26
CA ASP A 70 -20.34 -11.62 5.05
C ASP A 70 -19.05 -11.19 4.35
N ARG A 71 -17.94 -11.84 4.68
CA ARG A 71 -16.62 -11.51 4.13
C ARG A 71 -16.30 -12.43 2.95
N VAL A 72 -15.70 -11.87 1.90
CA VAL A 72 -15.14 -12.64 0.78
C VAL A 72 -13.64 -12.35 0.72
N LEU A 73 -12.84 -13.39 0.89
CA LEU A 73 -11.38 -13.30 0.85
C LEU A 73 -10.88 -13.53 -0.57
N LEU A 74 -10.02 -12.63 -1.05
CA LEU A 74 -9.28 -12.77 -2.30
C LEU A 74 -7.80 -13.00 -1.98
N TYR A 75 -7.31 -14.21 -2.27
CA TYR A 75 -5.90 -14.59 -2.16
C TYR A 75 -5.31 -14.68 -3.56
N SER A 76 -4.86 -13.52 -4.06
CA SER A 76 -4.37 -13.36 -5.43
C SER A 76 -3.39 -12.20 -5.54
N GLY A 77 -2.48 -12.30 -6.52
CA GLY A 77 -1.74 -11.16 -7.06
C GLY A 77 -2.62 -10.25 -7.92
N ASN A 78 -1.98 -9.30 -8.60
CA ASN A 78 -2.68 -8.38 -9.49
C ASN A 78 -3.21 -9.13 -10.73
N THR A 79 -4.48 -8.92 -11.05
CA THR A 79 -5.10 -9.37 -12.30
C THR A 79 -6.10 -8.33 -12.77
N LEU A 80 -6.45 -8.34 -14.07
CA LEU A 80 -7.45 -7.41 -14.60
C LEU A 80 -8.81 -7.57 -13.91
N PHE A 81 -9.12 -8.77 -13.38
CA PHE A 81 -10.36 -9.06 -12.67
C PHE A 81 -10.33 -8.69 -11.19
N PHE A 82 -9.18 -8.31 -10.61
CA PHE A 82 -9.09 -7.94 -9.20
C PHE A 82 -10.07 -6.81 -8.83
N PRO A 83 -10.20 -5.69 -9.59
CA PRO A 83 -11.18 -4.65 -9.28
C PRO A 83 -12.64 -5.11 -9.41
N ILE A 84 -12.92 -6.09 -10.28
CA ILE A 84 -14.26 -6.72 -10.39
C ILE A 84 -14.61 -7.44 -9.09
N VAL A 85 -13.67 -8.18 -8.50
CA VAL A 85 -13.90 -8.88 -7.22
C VAL A 85 -14.15 -7.88 -6.10
N VAL A 86 -13.31 -6.85 -5.97
CA VAL A 86 -13.48 -5.81 -4.95
C VAL A 86 -14.86 -5.17 -5.06
N LEU A 87 -15.23 -4.67 -6.25
CA LEU A 87 -16.48 -3.96 -6.44
C LEU A 87 -17.70 -4.88 -6.37
N GLY A 88 -17.62 -6.10 -6.91
CA GLY A 88 -18.72 -7.06 -6.89
C GLY A 88 -19.07 -7.53 -5.48
N VAL A 89 -18.06 -7.75 -4.62
CA VAL A 89 -18.29 -8.06 -3.20
C VAL A 89 -19.00 -6.90 -2.50
N ILE A 90 -18.54 -5.66 -2.72
CA ILE A 90 -19.14 -4.47 -2.11
C ILE A 90 -20.57 -4.23 -2.62
N MET A 91 -20.82 -4.41 -3.92
CA MET A 91 -22.16 -4.32 -4.53
C MET A 91 -23.12 -5.39 -4.01
N ALA A 92 -22.60 -6.54 -3.54
CA ALA A 92 -23.36 -7.60 -2.88
C ALA A 92 -23.62 -7.34 -1.38
N GLU A 93 -23.25 -6.14 -0.89
CA GLU A 93 -23.24 -5.76 0.53
C GLU A 93 -22.30 -6.63 1.39
N GLY A 94 -21.36 -7.33 0.75
CA GLY A 94 -20.31 -8.07 1.42
C GLY A 94 -19.12 -7.18 1.80
N ILE A 95 -18.19 -7.78 2.53
CA ILE A 95 -16.95 -7.15 2.98
C ILE A 95 -15.78 -7.81 2.26
N PHE A 96 -15.07 -7.04 1.45
CA PHE A 96 -13.88 -7.53 0.76
C PHE A 96 -12.71 -7.70 1.74
N THR A 97 -11.92 -8.76 1.61
CA THR A 97 -10.62 -8.85 2.30
C THR A 97 -9.54 -9.40 1.37
N GLY A 98 -8.51 -8.60 1.11
CA GLY A 98 -7.37 -9.00 0.31
C GLY A 98 -6.31 -9.68 1.17
N ALA A 99 -5.80 -10.83 0.73
CA ALA A 99 -4.69 -11.52 1.36
C ALA A 99 -3.42 -11.36 0.51
N ASN A 100 -2.27 -11.25 1.17
CA ASN A 100 -0.98 -11.22 0.49
C ASN A 100 -0.76 -12.57 -0.20
N PRO A 101 -0.58 -12.64 -1.54
CA PRO A 101 -0.41 -13.89 -2.27
C PRO A 101 0.85 -14.67 -1.88
N THR A 102 1.79 -14.06 -1.14
CA THR A 102 3.00 -14.73 -0.64
C THR A 102 2.82 -15.35 0.75
N TYR A 103 1.64 -15.24 1.38
CA TYR A 103 1.40 -15.91 2.65
C TYR A 103 1.55 -17.41 2.53
N ILE A 104 2.05 -18.01 3.60
CA ILE A 104 1.99 -19.46 3.80
C ILE A 104 0.64 -19.87 4.41
N ALA A 105 0.33 -21.17 4.39
CA ALA A 105 -0.98 -21.70 4.78
C ALA A 105 -1.46 -21.21 6.15
N ARG A 106 -0.60 -21.24 7.18
CA ARG A 106 -0.95 -20.79 8.54
C ARG A 106 -1.32 -19.30 8.62
N GLU A 107 -0.67 -18.45 7.83
CA GLU A 107 -0.89 -17.00 7.83
C GLU A 107 -2.21 -16.67 7.14
N LEU A 108 -2.49 -17.36 6.03
CA LEU A 108 -3.76 -17.27 5.34
C LEU A 108 -4.91 -17.85 6.19
N ALA A 109 -4.69 -18.98 6.86
CA ALA A 109 -5.66 -19.60 7.76
C ALA A 109 -6.01 -18.67 8.93
N TYR A 110 -5.02 -17.97 9.49
CA TYR A 110 -5.27 -16.93 10.49
C TYR A 110 -6.21 -15.85 9.96
N GLN A 111 -5.97 -15.30 8.76
CA GLN A 111 -6.84 -14.27 8.18
C GLN A 111 -8.23 -14.82 7.85
N LEU A 112 -8.36 -16.05 7.34
CA LEU A 112 -9.64 -16.71 7.10
C LEU A 112 -10.47 -16.84 8.38
N LYS A 113 -9.85 -17.29 9.48
CA LYS A 113 -10.48 -17.45 10.79
C LYS A 113 -10.86 -16.10 11.41
N ASP A 114 -9.93 -15.15 11.46
CA ASP A 114 -10.12 -13.85 12.10
C ASP A 114 -11.17 -13.01 11.37
N SER A 115 -11.12 -12.96 10.03
CA SER A 115 -12.14 -12.29 9.22
C SER A 115 -13.46 -13.05 9.23
N GLY A 116 -13.47 -14.35 9.48
CA GLY A 116 -14.62 -15.22 9.31
C GLY A 116 -15.13 -15.21 7.86
N ALA A 117 -14.22 -15.28 6.88
CA ALA A 117 -14.57 -15.26 5.47
C ALA A 117 -15.53 -16.39 5.12
N ARG A 118 -16.62 -16.06 4.42
CA ARG A 118 -17.60 -17.03 3.94
C ARG A 118 -17.13 -17.73 2.67
N PHE A 119 -16.51 -16.97 1.77
CA PHE A 119 -15.95 -17.48 0.52
C PHE A 119 -14.49 -17.10 0.40
N MET A 120 -13.71 -17.97 -0.24
CA MET A 120 -12.35 -17.69 -0.65
C MET A 120 -12.22 -17.85 -2.16
N ILE A 121 -11.75 -16.78 -2.81
CA ILE A 121 -11.35 -16.76 -4.21
C ILE A 121 -9.82 -16.79 -4.23
N CYS A 122 -9.24 -17.84 -4.80
CA CYS A 122 -7.82 -18.18 -4.66
C CYS A 122 -7.17 -18.32 -6.03
N ALA A 123 -6.11 -17.58 -6.30
CA ALA A 123 -5.35 -17.70 -7.55
C ALA A 123 -4.90 -19.14 -7.80
N GLU A 124 -4.99 -19.59 -9.06
CA GLU A 124 -4.58 -20.92 -9.49
C GLU A 124 -3.15 -21.27 -9.04
N GLY A 125 -2.20 -20.35 -9.23
CA GLY A 125 -0.80 -20.53 -8.84
C GLY A 125 -0.54 -20.66 -7.33
N SER A 126 -1.50 -20.30 -6.48
CA SER A 126 -1.41 -20.41 -5.02
C SER A 126 -2.45 -21.36 -4.42
N LEU A 127 -3.10 -22.17 -5.27
CA LEU A 127 -4.25 -22.99 -4.87
C LEU A 127 -3.92 -24.01 -3.79
N ASP A 128 -2.75 -24.66 -3.83
CA ASP A 128 -2.37 -25.66 -2.84
C ASP A 128 -2.21 -25.03 -1.44
N THR A 129 -1.61 -23.83 -1.35
CA THR A 129 -1.56 -23.05 -0.11
C THR A 129 -2.96 -22.64 0.36
N GLY A 130 -3.82 -22.23 -0.59
CA GLY A 130 -5.22 -21.90 -0.31
C GLY A 130 -5.99 -23.08 0.28
N ILE A 131 -5.88 -24.27 -0.32
CA ILE A 131 -6.51 -25.51 0.16
C ILE A 131 -6.04 -25.85 1.57
N ALA A 132 -4.73 -25.82 1.82
CA ALA A 132 -4.19 -26.10 3.14
C ALA A 132 -4.72 -25.11 4.20
N ALA A 133 -4.79 -23.82 3.85
CA ALA A 133 -5.35 -22.80 4.73
C ALA A 133 -6.86 -22.96 4.97
N ALA A 134 -7.63 -23.28 3.93
CA ALA A 134 -9.06 -23.54 4.02
C ALA A 134 -9.35 -24.74 4.93
N LYS A 135 -8.58 -25.83 4.79
CA LYS A 135 -8.65 -26.99 5.69
C LYS A 135 -8.39 -26.60 7.14
N GLU A 136 -7.32 -25.86 7.39
CA GLU A 136 -6.97 -25.41 8.74
C GLU A 136 -8.03 -24.46 9.34
N ALA A 137 -8.70 -23.68 8.49
CA ALA A 137 -9.80 -22.78 8.85
C ALA A 137 -11.19 -23.47 8.91
N GLY A 138 -11.31 -24.74 8.55
CA GLY A 138 -12.59 -25.45 8.51
C GLY A 138 -13.52 -25.02 7.37
N MET A 139 -12.98 -24.48 6.28
CA MET A 139 -13.72 -24.07 5.08
C MET A 139 -13.80 -25.23 4.08
N GLY A 140 -15.02 -25.63 3.69
CA GLY A 140 -15.25 -26.67 2.68
C GLY A 140 -15.04 -26.19 1.24
N ALA A 141 -14.83 -27.13 0.32
CA ALA A 141 -14.57 -26.84 -1.09
C ALA A 141 -15.70 -26.07 -1.78
N GLU A 142 -16.95 -26.17 -1.31
CA GLU A 142 -18.09 -25.46 -1.89
C GLU A 142 -17.98 -23.94 -1.75
N ARG A 143 -17.10 -23.47 -0.87
CA ARG A 143 -16.82 -22.06 -0.59
C ARG A 143 -15.50 -21.56 -1.17
N VAL A 144 -14.72 -22.43 -1.80
CA VAL A 144 -13.43 -22.11 -2.41
C VAL A 144 -13.58 -22.09 -3.92
N PHE A 145 -13.00 -21.07 -4.56
CA PHE A 145 -13.06 -20.90 -6.00
C PHE A 145 -11.68 -20.60 -6.58
N ILE A 146 -11.32 -21.26 -7.68
CA ILE A 146 -10.07 -21.05 -8.40
C ILE A 146 -10.19 -19.77 -9.22
N PHE A 147 -9.34 -18.80 -8.91
CA PHE A 147 -9.31 -17.49 -9.54
C PHE A 147 -8.34 -17.46 -10.71
N ASP A 148 -8.65 -16.53 -11.61
CA ASP A 148 -7.85 -16.18 -12.76
C ASP A 148 -6.39 -15.86 -12.38
N ASP A 149 -5.45 -16.34 -13.20
CA ASP A 149 -4.00 -16.09 -13.09
C ASP A 149 -3.52 -14.97 -14.03
N GLY A 150 -4.43 -14.24 -14.66
CA GLY A 150 -4.20 -13.07 -15.48
C GLY A 150 -5.04 -13.05 -16.75
N LEU A 151 -5.12 -14.19 -17.45
CA LEU A 151 -5.69 -14.26 -18.81
C LEU A 151 -6.73 -15.38 -19.00
N ALA A 152 -6.74 -16.40 -18.13
CA ALA A 152 -7.55 -17.61 -18.28
C ALA A 152 -9.03 -17.36 -18.60
N THR A 153 -9.63 -16.44 -17.86
CA THR A 153 -11.03 -16.07 -17.95
C THR A 153 -11.35 -15.39 -19.27
N PHE A 154 -10.42 -14.62 -19.85
CA PHE A 154 -10.62 -14.01 -21.17
C PHE A 154 -10.69 -15.07 -22.27
N GLU A 155 -9.94 -16.16 -22.12
CA GLU A 155 -9.86 -17.25 -23.09
C GLU A 155 -10.95 -18.31 -22.89
N GLY A 156 -11.83 -18.10 -21.90
CA GLY A 156 -12.85 -19.08 -21.51
C GLY A 156 -12.27 -20.31 -20.83
N ARG A 157 -10.99 -20.30 -20.45
CA ARG A 157 -10.33 -21.38 -19.71
C ARG A 157 -10.92 -21.41 -18.30
N LYS A 158 -11.62 -22.50 -17.98
CA LYS A 158 -12.11 -22.79 -16.63
C LYS A 158 -11.25 -23.88 -16.02
N VAL A 159 -10.66 -23.58 -14.87
CA VAL A 159 -9.88 -24.55 -14.10
C VAL A 159 -10.69 -25.02 -12.92
N GLU A 160 -10.77 -26.33 -12.76
CA GLU A 160 -11.43 -27.01 -11.65
C GLU A 160 -10.51 -28.11 -11.13
N LYS A 161 -10.53 -28.36 -9.82
CA LYS A 161 -9.64 -29.33 -9.18
C LYS A 161 -10.38 -30.12 -8.12
N SER A 162 -10.31 -31.45 -8.22
CA SER A 162 -10.75 -32.35 -7.14
C SER A 162 -9.63 -32.51 -6.12
N THR A 163 -9.94 -32.26 -4.86
CA THR A 163 -8.97 -32.17 -3.76
C THR A 163 -9.49 -32.93 -2.54
N GLU A 164 -8.70 -33.00 -1.48
CA GLU A 164 -9.15 -33.55 -0.19
C GLU A 164 -10.31 -32.74 0.45
N LEU A 165 -10.51 -31.48 0.08
CA LEU A 165 -11.65 -30.67 0.53
C LEU A 165 -12.94 -30.95 -0.26
N GLY A 166 -12.82 -31.64 -1.40
CA GLY A 166 -13.87 -31.79 -2.40
C GLY A 166 -13.51 -31.16 -3.74
N HIS A 167 -14.51 -31.00 -4.61
CA HIS A 167 -14.36 -30.43 -5.94
C HIS A 167 -14.43 -28.90 -5.91
N ILE A 168 -13.32 -28.25 -6.26
CA ILE A 168 -13.16 -26.79 -6.28
C ILE A 168 -13.40 -26.30 -7.70
N ARG A 169 -14.35 -25.37 -7.84
CA ARG A 169 -14.80 -24.83 -9.13
C ARG A 169 -14.04 -23.57 -9.50
N HIS A 170 -14.12 -23.19 -10.78
CA HIS A 170 -13.62 -21.91 -11.25
C HIS A 170 -14.46 -20.73 -10.69
N TRP A 171 -13.83 -19.58 -10.45
CA TRP A 171 -14.52 -18.40 -9.89
C TRP A 171 -15.62 -17.83 -10.79
N THR A 172 -15.58 -18.11 -12.10
CA THR A 172 -16.66 -17.68 -13.02
C THR A 172 -18.00 -18.32 -12.70
N GLU A 173 -18.03 -19.40 -11.92
CA GLU A 173 -19.28 -19.97 -11.40
C GLU A 173 -19.99 -19.04 -10.39
N LEU A 174 -19.27 -18.04 -9.86
CA LEU A 174 -19.84 -16.94 -9.08
C LEU A 174 -20.36 -15.79 -9.95
N LEU A 175 -20.13 -15.80 -11.26
CA LEU A 175 -20.68 -14.78 -12.15
C LEU A 175 -22.07 -15.21 -12.61
N ASP A 176 -23.05 -14.34 -12.37
CA ASP A 176 -24.39 -14.57 -12.91
C ASP A 176 -24.44 -14.36 -14.44
N THR A 177 -25.59 -14.66 -15.04
CA THR A 177 -25.79 -14.41 -16.48
C THR A 177 -25.69 -12.92 -16.79
N PRO A 178 -25.28 -12.55 -18.02
CA PRO A 178 -25.22 -11.14 -18.44
C PRO A 178 -26.52 -10.37 -18.18
N GLU A 179 -27.67 -10.99 -18.39
CA GLU A 179 -29.00 -10.38 -18.23
C GLU A 179 -29.30 -10.08 -16.76
N ARG A 180 -29.01 -11.03 -15.87
CA ARG A 180 -29.19 -10.82 -14.42
C ARG A 180 -28.19 -9.82 -13.86
N GLY A 181 -26.96 -9.79 -14.38
CA GLY A 181 -25.99 -8.73 -14.07
C GLY A 181 -26.50 -7.35 -14.44
N SER A 182 -27.03 -7.17 -15.66
CA SER A 182 -27.60 -5.90 -16.10
C SER A 182 -28.83 -5.46 -15.27
N ALA A 183 -29.60 -6.42 -14.75
CA ALA A 183 -30.74 -6.15 -13.88
C ALA A 183 -30.35 -5.89 -12.41
N TYR A 184 -29.13 -6.26 -12.00
CA TYR A 184 -28.69 -6.13 -10.61
C TYR A 184 -28.40 -4.68 -10.26
N SER A 185 -29.06 -4.17 -9.23
CA SER A 185 -28.80 -2.84 -8.66
C SER A 185 -28.32 -2.98 -7.23
N TRP A 186 -27.15 -2.41 -6.91
CA TRP A 186 -26.71 -2.31 -5.53
C TRP A 186 -27.61 -1.33 -4.76
N PRO A 187 -27.72 -1.45 -3.43
CA PRO A 187 -28.57 -0.57 -2.64
C PRO A 187 -28.18 0.90 -2.75
N ASN A 188 -29.19 1.77 -2.88
CA ASN A 188 -28.99 3.21 -2.84
C ASN A 188 -28.88 3.70 -1.39
N LEU A 189 -27.69 3.60 -0.80
CA LEU A 189 -27.42 4.03 0.57
C LEU A 189 -27.34 5.56 0.66
N GLN A 190 -28.01 6.16 1.64
CA GLN A 190 -28.15 7.61 1.78
C GLN A 190 -27.86 8.11 3.20
N THR A 191 -28.06 7.30 4.24
CA THR A 191 -27.86 7.78 5.62
C THR A 191 -26.40 7.63 6.09
N PRO A 192 -25.95 8.44 7.06
CA PRO A 192 -24.63 8.29 7.66
C PRO A 192 -24.36 6.88 8.21
N GLU A 193 -25.35 6.23 8.82
CA GLU A 193 -25.24 4.88 9.37
C GLU A 193 -25.07 3.82 8.29
N GLU A 194 -25.79 3.97 7.17
CA GLU A 194 -25.64 3.09 6.01
C GLU A 194 -24.27 3.24 5.36
N LEU A 195 -23.77 4.47 5.24
CA LEU A 195 -22.46 4.75 4.65
C LEU A 195 -21.29 4.41 5.60
N ASP A 196 -21.57 4.21 6.88
CA ASP A 196 -20.64 3.69 7.89
C ASP A 196 -20.59 2.14 7.94
N ARG A 197 -21.28 1.45 7.03
CA ARG A 197 -21.12 0.00 6.83
C ARG A 197 -19.70 -0.31 6.37
N VAL A 198 -19.11 -1.34 6.96
CA VAL A 198 -17.79 -1.85 6.58
C VAL A 198 -17.90 -2.51 5.21
N VAL A 199 -16.94 -2.24 4.33
CA VAL A 199 -16.88 -2.76 2.96
C VAL A 199 -15.55 -3.44 2.65
N ALA A 200 -14.52 -3.17 3.46
CA ALA A 200 -13.26 -3.89 3.36
C ALA A 200 -12.64 -4.15 4.75
N LEU A 201 -11.98 -5.30 4.88
CA LEU A 201 -11.01 -5.61 5.93
C LEU A 201 -9.62 -5.67 5.30
N ASN A 202 -8.87 -4.57 5.41
CA ASN A 202 -7.48 -4.54 4.98
C ASN A 202 -6.60 -4.95 6.16
N TYR A 203 -5.86 -6.05 6.02
CA TYR A 203 -5.03 -6.55 7.12
C TYR A 203 -3.72 -5.77 7.22
N SER A 204 -3.46 -5.22 8.40
CA SER A 204 -2.24 -4.46 8.73
C SER A 204 -1.61 -5.06 9.97
N SER A 205 -0.29 -5.24 9.97
CA SER A 205 0.47 -5.59 11.19
C SER A 205 0.60 -4.43 12.19
N GLY A 206 0.17 -3.22 11.78
CA GLY A 206 0.09 -2.03 12.62
C GLY A 206 1.36 -1.74 13.43
N THR A 207 1.15 -1.17 14.62
CA THR A 207 2.17 -0.92 15.64
C THR A 207 2.45 -2.18 16.49
N THR A 208 1.51 -3.11 16.62
CA THR A 208 1.59 -4.22 17.60
C THR A 208 2.11 -5.56 17.05
N GLY A 209 2.37 -5.70 15.75
CA GLY A 209 3.10 -6.84 15.16
C GLY A 209 2.26 -8.01 14.62
N VAL A 210 1.06 -8.27 15.16
CA VAL A 210 0.10 -9.23 14.60
C VAL A 210 -0.83 -8.53 13.62
N ALA A 211 -1.14 -9.16 12.48
CA ALA A 211 -2.03 -8.60 11.48
C ALA A 211 -3.48 -8.47 12.01
N LYS A 212 -4.07 -7.29 11.90
CA LYS A 212 -5.45 -6.98 12.32
C LYS A 212 -6.26 -6.53 11.11
N GLY A 213 -7.51 -6.98 11.00
CA GLY A 213 -8.43 -6.48 9.98
C GLY A 213 -8.85 -5.04 10.26
N VAL A 214 -8.36 -4.08 9.47
CA VAL A 214 -8.77 -2.68 9.55
C VAL A 214 -10.12 -2.51 8.87
N MET A 215 -11.13 -2.07 9.61
CA MET A 215 -12.48 -1.87 9.09
C MET A 215 -12.58 -0.56 8.31
N ILE A 216 -12.66 -0.66 6.98
CA ILE A 216 -12.87 0.46 6.07
C ILE A 216 -14.32 0.46 5.59
N THR A 217 -14.95 1.63 5.61
CA THR A 217 -16.36 1.83 5.27
C THR A 217 -16.55 2.48 3.90
N HIS A 218 -17.79 2.55 3.39
CA HIS A 218 -18.09 3.31 2.18
C HIS A 218 -17.61 4.76 2.30
N LYS A 219 -17.98 5.45 3.40
CA LYS A 219 -17.58 6.85 3.63
C LYS A 219 -16.07 7.02 3.67
N ASN A 220 -15.32 6.06 4.20
CA ASN A 220 -13.88 6.14 4.30
C ASN A 220 -13.19 6.13 2.92
N TYR A 221 -13.59 5.20 2.04
CA TYR A 221 -13.05 5.18 0.66
C TYR A 221 -13.47 6.40 -0.13
N VAL A 222 -14.75 6.79 -0.07
CA VAL A 222 -15.24 7.98 -0.79
C VAL A 222 -14.52 9.24 -0.30
N ALA A 223 -14.31 9.39 1.01
CA ALA A 223 -13.52 10.47 1.57
C ALA A 223 -12.08 10.45 1.05
N ASN A 224 -11.34 9.34 1.24
CA ASN A 224 -9.91 9.30 0.92
C ASN A 224 -9.62 9.48 -0.58
N THR A 225 -10.47 8.93 -1.44
CA THR A 225 -10.35 9.13 -2.89
C THR A 225 -10.70 10.57 -3.27
N SER A 226 -11.79 11.13 -2.74
CA SER A 226 -12.20 12.50 -3.08
C SER A 226 -11.22 13.55 -2.57
N GLN A 227 -10.63 13.36 -1.38
CA GLN A 227 -9.63 14.27 -0.80
C GLN A 227 -8.40 14.41 -1.70
N GLN A 228 -7.87 13.28 -2.18
CA GLN A 228 -6.70 13.26 -3.06
C GLN A 228 -7.01 13.82 -4.45
N ILE A 229 -8.19 13.52 -5.01
CA ILE A 229 -8.63 14.09 -6.30
C ILE A 229 -8.84 15.59 -6.16
N HIS A 230 -9.48 16.07 -5.08
CA HIS A 230 -9.76 17.48 -4.88
C HIS A 230 -8.47 18.32 -4.90
N ILE A 231 -7.44 17.92 -4.16
CA ILE A 231 -6.14 18.62 -4.16
C ILE A 231 -5.48 18.62 -5.54
N GLN A 232 -5.69 17.57 -6.35
CA GLN A 232 -5.21 17.58 -7.74
C GLN A 232 -6.01 18.55 -8.61
N THR A 233 -7.33 18.62 -8.44
CA THR A 233 -8.23 19.48 -9.23
C THR A 233 -8.00 20.97 -9.03
N THR A 234 -7.36 21.37 -7.92
CA THR A 234 -7.00 22.77 -7.66
C THR A 234 -5.76 23.23 -8.43
N ALA A 235 -5.01 22.31 -9.07
CA ALA A 235 -3.89 22.66 -9.92
C ALA A 235 -4.37 23.27 -11.25
N PRO A 236 -3.81 24.41 -11.72
CA PRO A 236 -4.27 25.08 -12.94
C PRO A 236 -4.24 24.22 -14.21
N ASP A 237 -3.31 23.26 -14.28
CA ASP A 237 -3.08 22.39 -15.42
C ASP A 237 -3.76 21.00 -15.28
N TYR A 238 -4.59 20.80 -14.26
CA TYR A 238 -5.21 19.52 -13.94
C TYR A 238 -5.94 18.89 -15.13
N ASN A 239 -6.82 19.64 -15.80
CA ASN A 239 -7.63 19.10 -16.90
C ASN A 239 -6.77 18.70 -18.11
N GLU A 240 -5.70 19.43 -18.39
CA GLU A 240 -4.78 19.10 -19.48
C GLU A 240 -3.91 17.90 -19.16
N LYS A 241 -3.42 17.78 -17.92
CA LYS A 241 -2.71 16.59 -17.43
C LYS A 241 -3.60 15.36 -17.41
N LEU A 242 -4.84 15.49 -16.94
CA LEU A 242 -5.79 14.38 -16.84
C LEU A 242 -6.04 13.70 -18.19
N LYS A 243 -6.18 14.47 -19.29
CA LYS A 243 -6.37 13.94 -20.66
C LYS A 243 -5.23 13.04 -21.12
N LYS A 244 -4.01 13.29 -20.65
CA LYS A 244 -2.80 12.54 -21.02
C LYS A 244 -2.44 11.48 -19.98
N LYS A 245 -3.17 11.44 -18.86
CA LYS A 245 -2.83 10.64 -17.69
C LYS A 245 -2.91 9.16 -18.02
N ARG A 246 -1.85 8.43 -17.73
CA ARG A 246 -1.76 6.97 -17.89
C ARG A 246 -0.97 6.41 -16.72
N TYR A 247 -1.53 5.39 -16.07
CA TYR A 247 -0.90 4.70 -14.95
C TYR A 247 -0.31 3.37 -15.37
N LEU A 248 0.79 2.99 -14.70
CA LEU A 248 1.28 1.62 -14.65
C LEU A 248 1.08 1.07 -13.23
N CYS A 249 0.40 -0.06 -13.11
CA CYS A 249 0.10 -0.73 -11.84
C CYS A 249 0.86 -2.05 -11.74
N PHE A 250 1.92 -2.05 -10.94
CA PHE A 250 2.60 -3.26 -10.46
C PHE A 250 2.56 -3.36 -8.92
N LEU A 251 2.05 -2.32 -8.25
CA LEU A 251 1.87 -2.32 -6.80
C LEU A 251 0.72 -3.25 -6.39
N PRO A 252 0.84 -3.94 -5.24
CA PRO A 252 -0.10 -4.99 -4.86
C PRO A 252 -1.51 -4.46 -4.52
N MET A 253 -2.51 -4.78 -5.34
CA MET A 253 -3.91 -4.30 -5.18
C MET A 253 -4.63 -4.83 -3.92
N TYR A 254 -4.11 -5.88 -3.29
CA TYR A 254 -4.60 -6.32 -1.98
C TYR A 254 -4.22 -5.34 -0.85
N HIS A 255 -3.27 -4.43 -1.09
CA HIS A 255 -2.82 -3.42 -0.13
C HIS A 255 -3.51 -2.06 -0.37
N ALA A 256 -3.72 -1.33 0.73
CA ALA A 256 -4.48 -0.07 0.78
C ALA A 256 -4.11 0.95 -0.31
N MET A 257 -2.80 1.17 -0.55
CA MET A 257 -2.33 2.15 -1.53
C MET A 257 -2.79 1.84 -2.96
N ALA A 258 -2.47 0.65 -3.46
CA ALA A 258 -2.83 0.26 -4.81
C ALA A 258 -4.35 0.08 -4.95
N GLN A 259 -5.03 -0.38 -3.89
CA GLN A 259 -6.48 -0.46 -3.89
C GLN A 259 -7.14 0.92 -4.02
N ALA A 260 -6.78 1.88 -3.17
CA ALA A 260 -7.35 3.23 -3.21
C ALA A 260 -7.06 3.95 -4.53
N ILE A 261 -5.84 3.82 -5.04
CA ILE A 261 -5.41 4.51 -6.27
C ILE A 261 -5.98 3.81 -7.51
N PHE A 262 -5.75 2.52 -7.68
CA PHE A 262 -6.03 1.84 -8.94
C PHE A 262 -7.42 1.20 -9.00
N CYS A 263 -8.02 0.78 -7.88
CA CYS A 263 -9.38 0.24 -7.88
C CYS A 263 -10.46 1.33 -7.81
N PHE A 264 -10.15 2.50 -7.23
CA PHE A 264 -11.15 3.56 -7.02
C PHE A 264 -10.76 4.90 -7.67
N GLY A 265 -9.58 5.45 -7.34
CA GLY A 265 -9.16 6.76 -7.83
C GLY A 265 -8.98 6.87 -9.33
N ALA A 266 -8.35 5.89 -9.96
CA ALA A 266 -8.17 5.81 -11.41
C ALA A 266 -9.51 5.63 -12.13
N VAL A 267 -10.41 4.81 -11.57
CA VAL A 267 -11.75 4.57 -12.13
C VAL A 267 -12.59 5.84 -12.09
N ARG A 268 -12.63 6.53 -10.93
CA ARG A 268 -13.37 7.79 -10.77
C ARG A 268 -12.88 8.87 -11.73
N GLN A 269 -11.57 8.96 -11.94
CA GLN A 269 -10.96 9.91 -12.86
C GLN A 269 -10.96 9.44 -14.32
N ARG A 270 -11.38 8.19 -14.59
CA ARG A 270 -11.36 7.55 -15.92
C ARG A 270 -9.96 7.47 -16.55
N VAL A 271 -8.95 7.24 -15.71
CA VAL A 271 -7.55 7.14 -16.12
C VAL A 271 -7.21 5.70 -16.48
N PRO A 272 -6.69 5.42 -17.69
CA PRO A 272 -6.29 4.07 -18.07
C PRO A 272 -5.13 3.58 -17.20
N VAL A 273 -5.21 2.31 -16.80
CA VAL A 273 -4.24 1.60 -15.96
C VAL A 273 -3.72 0.38 -16.72
N TYR A 274 -2.45 0.42 -17.09
CA TYR A 274 -1.72 -0.74 -17.59
C TYR A 274 -1.28 -1.57 -16.41
N MET A 275 -1.65 -2.84 -16.38
CA MET A 275 -1.47 -3.70 -15.22
C MET A 275 -0.40 -4.75 -15.47
N MET A 276 0.56 -4.82 -14.57
CA MET A 276 1.54 -5.89 -14.49
C MET A 276 1.13 -6.86 -13.37
N PRO A 277 1.04 -8.18 -13.62
CA PRO A 277 0.68 -9.16 -12.61
C PRO A 277 1.68 -9.20 -11.43
N LYS A 278 2.95 -8.97 -11.73
CA LYS A 278 4.06 -8.90 -10.80
C LYS A 278 5.03 -7.79 -11.19
N PHE A 279 5.82 -7.33 -10.23
CA PHE A 279 6.89 -6.38 -10.52
C PHE A 279 8.08 -7.09 -11.18
N ASP A 280 8.49 -6.56 -12.33
CA ASP A 280 9.79 -6.80 -12.96
C ASP A 280 10.35 -5.45 -13.38
N PHE A 281 11.61 -5.17 -13.02
CA PHE A 281 12.18 -3.84 -13.19
C PHE A 281 12.38 -3.46 -14.67
N LEU A 282 12.86 -4.39 -15.51
CA LEU A 282 13.10 -4.12 -16.93
C LEU A 282 11.79 -4.05 -17.70
N GLU A 283 10.86 -4.96 -17.41
CA GLU A 283 9.52 -4.94 -17.99
C GLU A 283 8.77 -3.65 -17.61
N MET A 284 8.92 -3.17 -16.37
CA MET A 284 8.36 -1.89 -15.95
C MET A 284 8.90 -0.74 -16.80
N LEU A 285 10.22 -0.61 -16.97
CA LEU A 285 10.83 0.43 -17.80
C LEU A 285 10.38 0.34 -19.26
N GLN A 286 10.33 -0.87 -19.81
CA GLN A 286 9.83 -1.13 -21.16
C GLN A 286 8.38 -0.68 -21.32
N ASN A 287 7.52 -0.99 -20.35
CA ASN A 287 6.10 -0.63 -20.37
C ASN A 287 5.89 0.87 -20.19
N VAL A 288 6.73 1.56 -19.38
CA VAL A 288 6.71 3.03 -19.28
C VAL A 288 6.94 3.67 -20.64
N GLN A 289 7.99 3.24 -21.35
CA GLN A 289 8.30 3.71 -22.69
C GLN A 289 7.19 3.36 -23.70
N LYS A 290 6.84 2.07 -23.79
CA LYS A 290 5.91 1.52 -24.79
C LYS A 290 4.52 2.15 -24.71
N TYR A 291 4.03 2.42 -23.51
CA TYR A 291 2.67 2.91 -23.29
C TYR A 291 2.60 4.40 -22.95
N HIS A 292 3.74 5.10 -23.04
CA HIS A 292 3.87 6.51 -22.69
C HIS A 292 3.25 6.81 -21.32
N ILE A 293 3.61 6.01 -20.31
CA ILE A 293 3.11 6.19 -18.95
C ILE A 293 3.50 7.58 -18.45
N SER A 294 2.52 8.33 -17.95
CA SER A 294 2.72 9.72 -17.53
C SER A 294 2.88 9.86 -16.02
N ASP A 295 2.24 8.97 -15.27
CA ASP A 295 2.16 9.06 -13.82
C ASP A 295 2.59 7.73 -13.20
N MET A 296 3.65 7.77 -12.41
CA MET A 296 4.18 6.62 -11.70
C MET A 296 3.92 6.77 -10.20
N VAL A 297 3.23 5.79 -9.63
CA VAL A 297 3.08 5.64 -8.18
C VAL A 297 4.09 4.60 -7.74
N LEU A 298 5.09 5.04 -6.99
CA LEU A 298 6.27 4.26 -6.65
C LEU A 298 6.37 3.99 -5.15
N VAL A 299 7.20 3.01 -4.82
CA VAL A 299 7.71 2.78 -3.47
C VAL A 299 9.23 3.00 -3.46
N PRO A 300 9.84 3.37 -2.33
CA PRO A 300 11.25 3.75 -2.26
C PRO A 300 12.22 2.77 -2.92
N PRO A 301 12.08 1.43 -2.80
CA PRO A 301 12.97 0.49 -3.50
C PRO A 301 12.96 0.65 -5.03
N VAL A 302 11.83 1.00 -5.63
CA VAL A 302 11.73 1.22 -7.08
C VAL A 302 12.36 2.56 -7.47
N VAL A 303 12.21 3.59 -6.64
CA VAL A 303 12.89 4.88 -6.85
C VAL A 303 14.40 4.70 -6.81
N VAL A 304 14.93 3.99 -5.80
CA VAL A 304 16.37 3.68 -5.67
C VAL A 304 16.85 2.88 -6.88
N ALA A 305 16.11 1.84 -7.29
CA ALA A 305 16.47 1.04 -8.46
C ALA A 305 16.52 1.90 -9.74
N MET A 306 15.54 2.77 -9.96
CA MET A 306 15.54 3.67 -11.11
C MET A 306 16.70 4.66 -11.09
N ALA A 307 17.01 5.24 -9.93
CA ALA A 307 18.12 6.19 -9.75
C ALA A 307 19.49 5.55 -10.08
N LYS A 308 19.73 4.35 -9.53
CA LYS A 308 21.07 3.74 -9.55
C LYS A 308 21.30 2.76 -10.70
N HIS A 309 20.27 2.10 -11.22
CA HIS A 309 20.47 0.99 -12.15
C HIS A 309 20.77 1.49 -13.58
N PRO A 310 21.85 1.03 -14.24
CA PRO A 310 22.24 1.51 -15.58
C PRO A 310 21.19 1.30 -16.67
N ALA A 311 20.33 0.28 -16.52
CA ALA A 311 19.25 0.02 -17.49
C ALA A 311 18.25 1.17 -17.60
N THR A 312 18.03 1.97 -16.55
CA THR A 312 17.10 3.11 -16.60
C THR A 312 17.44 4.07 -17.75
N LYS A 313 18.74 4.30 -17.99
CA LYS A 313 19.23 5.19 -19.05
C LYS A 313 19.04 4.64 -20.47
N LYS A 314 18.59 3.38 -20.61
CA LYS A 314 18.39 2.71 -21.91
C LYS A 314 16.96 2.85 -22.43
N PHE A 315 16.03 3.36 -21.62
CA PHE A 315 14.63 3.52 -21.99
C PHE A 315 14.26 5.01 -22.07
N ASP A 316 13.38 5.35 -23.00
CA ASP A 316 12.76 6.66 -23.09
C ASP A 316 11.63 6.78 -22.06
N LEU A 317 11.87 7.61 -21.05
CA LEU A 317 10.94 7.90 -19.96
C LEU A 317 10.36 9.32 -20.05
N SER A 318 10.49 9.99 -21.20
CA SER A 318 10.10 11.40 -21.40
C SER A 318 8.61 11.66 -21.22
N SER A 319 7.76 10.64 -21.32
CA SER A 319 6.31 10.75 -21.07
C SER A 319 5.96 11.02 -19.60
N VAL A 320 6.84 10.65 -18.67
CA VAL A 320 6.60 10.78 -17.23
C VAL A 320 6.61 12.25 -16.83
N THR A 321 5.53 12.70 -16.21
CA THR A 321 5.36 14.08 -15.71
C THR A 321 4.94 14.12 -14.24
N GLY A 322 4.42 13.01 -13.71
CA GLY A 322 4.04 12.86 -12.32
C GLY A 322 4.71 11.65 -11.69
N VAL A 323 5.41 11.85 -10.57
CA VAL A 323 5.91 10.75 -9.74
C VAL A 323 5.50 11.00 -8.30
N SER A 324 4.83 10.02 -7.71
CA SER A 324 4.58 9.98 -6.28
C SER A 324 5.28 8.79 -5.63
N SER A 325 5.69 8.96 -4.38
CA SER A 325 6.30 7.89 -3.56
C SER A 325 5.66 7.86 -2.18
N GLY A 326 5.54 6.68 -1.59
CA GLY A 326 5.04 6.51 -0.22
C GLY A 326 5.35 5.14 0.35
N ALA A 327 4.60 4.74 1.39
CA ALA A 327 4.73 3.47 2.13
C ALA A 327 5.99 3.29 2.98
N ALA A 328 7.12 3.90 2.61
CA ALA A 328 8.35 3.89 3.40
C ALA A 328 9.14 5.20 3.25
N PRO A 329 10.08 5.49 4.18
CA PRO A 329 10.94 6.67 4.09
C PRO A 329 11.80 6.69 2.82
N LEU A 330 12.04 7.89 2.28
CA LEU A 330 12.90 8.13 1.13
C LEU A 330 13.68 9.44 1.31
N GLY A 331 15.01 9.34 1.26
CA GLY A 331 15.94 10.46 1.43
C GLY A 331 15.95 11.43 0.23
N ARG A 332 16.35 12.68 0.47
CA ARG A 332 16.31 13.73 -0.56
C ARG A 332 17.36 13.51 -1.64
N GLU A 333 18.51 12.99 -1.28
CA GLU A 333 19.66 12.73 -2.14
C GLU A 333 19.29 11.71 -3.23
N VAL A 334 18.73 10.56 -2.84
CA VAL A 334 18.16 9.57 -3.76
C VAL A 334 17.08 10.17 -4.66
N ILE A 335 16.22 11.05 -4.12
CA ILE A 335 15.21 11.75 -4.93
C ILE A 335 15.88 12.64 -5.99
N ARG A 336 16.93 13.38 -5.64
CA ARG A 336 17.66 14.23 -6.59
C ARG A 336 18.30 13.40 -7.70
N GLU A 337 18.91 12.27 -7.34
CA GLU A 337 19.49 11.34 -8.31
C GLU A 337 18.41 10.77 -9.24
N PHE A 338 17.26 10.37 -8.71
CA PHE A 338 16.11 9.94 -9.51
C PHE A 338 15.58 11.06 -10.43
N GLU A 339 15.41 12.28 -9.92
CA GLU A 339 14.94 13.44 -10.71
C GLU A 339 15.91 13.77 -11.85
N SER A 340 17.21 13.46 -11.69
CA SER A 340 18.22 13.68 -12.73
C SER A 340 18.02 12.85 -14.01
N ILE A 341 17.17 11.82 -13.97
CA ILE A 341 16.70 11.09 -15.16
C ILE A 341 16.02 12.06 -16.16
N TRP A 342 15.40 13.14 -15.64
CA TRP A 342 14.76 14.19 -16.44
C TRP A 342 15.50 15.52 -16.26
N PRO A 343 16.61 15.76 -16.99
CA PRO A 343 17.49 16.92 -16.78
C PRO A 343 16.82 18.28 -17.04
N ASN A 344 15.67 18.30 -17.71
CA ASN A 344 14.85 19.51 -17.90
C ASN A 344 14.03 19.89 -16.65
N GLY A 345 14.11 19.11 -15.56
CA GLY A 345 13.35 19.35 -14.34
C GLY A 345 11.84 19.06 -14.46
N GLN A 346 11.45 18.29 -15.49
CA GLN A 346 10.04 17.94 -15.75
C GLN A 346 9.40 17.15 -14.61
N VAL A 347 10.19 16.32 -13.91
CA VAL A 347 9.72 15.50 -12.79
C VAL A 347 10.22 16.08 -11.48
N ASN A 348 9.29 16.27 -10.55
CA ASN A 348 9.61 16.52 -9.14
C ASN A 348 8.79 15.57 -8.25
N VAL A 349 9.48 14.71 -7.51
CA VAL A 349 8.86 13.61 -6.76
C VAL A 349 8.03 14.16 -5.61
N LYS A 350 6.78 13.71 -5.51
CA LYS A 350 5.89 14.02 -4.39
C LYS A 350 5.82 12.85 -3.43
N GLN A 351 6.27 13.03 -2.19
CA GLN A 351 6.06 12.02 -1.17
C GLN A 351 4.69 12.18 -0.52
N GLY A 352 4.10 11.08 -0.09
CA GLY A 352 2.89 11.08 0.72
C GLY A 352 3.02 10.10 1.88
N TYR A 353 2.42 10.45 3.02
CA TYR A 353 2.36 9.59 4.18
C TYR A 353 0.94 9.07 4.39
N GLY A 354 0.86 7.83 4.86
CA GLY A 354 -0.38 7.16 5.10
C GLY A 354 -0.18 5.76 5.66
N MET A 355 -1.30 5.14 6.03
CA MET A 355 -1.38 3.82 6.63
C MET A 355 -2.75 3.22 6.34
N THR A 356 -2.92 1.93 6.59
CA THR A 356 -4.19 1.24 6.34
C THR A 356 -5.33 1.86 7.18
N GLU A 357 -5.03 2.28 8.41
CA GLU A 357 -5.94 2.84 9.39
C GLU A 357 -6.43 4.25 9.03
N VAL A 358 -5.77 4.94 8.09
CA VAL A 358 -6.24 6.19 7.45
C VAL A 358 -6.82 5.95 6.05
N THR A 359 -7.25 4.71 5.78
CA THR A 359 -7.72 4.17 4.50
C THR A 359 -6.65 4.04 3.42
N CYS A 360 -5.81 5.05 3.24
CA CYS A 360 -4.60 4.99 2.42
C CYS A 360 -3.67 6.16 2.75
N ALA A 361 -4.07 7.39 2.46
CA ALA A 361 -3.23 8.58 2.63
C ALA A 361 -3.73 9.48 3.77
N ALA A 362 -2.81 10.08 4.53
CA ALA A 362 -3.07 11.15 5.50
C ALA A 362 -2.54 12.50 5.01
N THR A 363 -1.40 12.50 4.31
CA THR A 363 -0.77 13.71 3.76
C THR A 363 -0.48 13.57 2.28
N THR A 364 -0.36 14.70 1.59
CA THR A 364 0.07 14.77 0.19
C THR A 364 0.64 16.15 -0.14
N PHE A 365 1.27 16.29 -1.30
CA PHE A 365 1.60 17.59 -1.87
C PHE A 365 0.52 18.07 -2.84
N HIS A 366 0.31 19.39 -2.86
CA HIS A 366 -0.33 20.04 -4.00
C HIS A 366 0.55 19.88 -5.25
N PRO A 367 0.01 19.52 -6.43
CA PRO A 367 0.81 19.28 -7.63
C PRO A 367 1.71 20.45 -8.04
N SER A 368 1.27 21.69 -7.79
CA SER A 368 2.01 22.91 -8.16
C SER A 368 3.09 23.34 -7.16
N ILE A 369 3.17 22.71 -5.97
CA ILE A 369 4.22 23.05 -4.99
C ILE A 369 5.46 22.25 -5.32
N TYR A 370 6.61 22.90 -5.53
CA TYR A 370 7.90 22.19 -5.66
C TYR A 370 8.32 21.60 -4.31
N SER A 371 8.73 20.33 -4.31
CA SER A 371 9.27 19.65 -3.12
C SER A 371 10.79 19.61 -3.21
N ASP A 372 11.47 20.31 -2.31
CA ASP A 372 12.92 20.41 -2.25
C ASP A 372 13.54 19.61 -1.09
N SER A 373 12.71 18.91 -0.31
CA SER A 373 13.07 18.18 0.91
C SER A 373 12.53 16.74 0.93
N PHE A 374 12.70 16.04 2.05
CA PHE A 374 12.12 14.71 2.30
C PHE A 374 10.74 14.77 3.02
N SER A 375 10.09 15.93 2.99
CA SER A 375 8.72 16.11 3.51
C SER A 375 7.73 15.17 2.82
N VAL A 376 6.68 14.78 3.55
CA VAL A 376 5.53 14.01 3.06
C VAL A 376 4.31 14.87 2.75
N GLY A 377 4.51 16.19 2.68
CA GLY A 377 3.51 17.16 2.27
C GLY A 377 2.64 17.67 3.42
N GLU A 378 1.45 18.13 3.07
CA GLU A 378 0.47 18.75 3.97
C GLU A 378 -0.65 17.73 4.30
N ILE A 379 -1.35 17.94 5.41
CA ILE A 379 -2.49 17.11 5.78
C ILE A 379 -3.64 17.23 4.75
N LEU A 380 -4.28 16.10 4.42
CA LEU A 380 -5.35 16.04 3.42
C LEU A 380 -6.58 16.92 3.76
N ALA A 381 -7.32 17.29 2.72
CA ALA A 381 -8.56 18.06 2.83
C ALA A 381 -9.53 17.48 3.89
N ASN A 382 -10.18 18.34 4.68
CA ASN A 382 -11.10 17.93 5.77
C ASN A 382 -10.45 17.09 6.89
N CYS A 383 -9.12 16.98 6.94
CA CYS A 383 -8.38 16.34 8.02
C CYS A 383 -7.62 17.36 8.87
N GLU A 384 -7.22 16.90 10.04
CA GLU A 384 -6.34 17.62 10.97
C GLU A 384 -5.35 16.65 11.61
N ALA A 385 -4.22 17.20 12.04
CA ALA A 385 -3.16 16.48 12.70
C ALA A 385 -2.62 17.27 13.89
N LYS A 386 -2.07 16.57 14.88
CA LYS A 386 -1.25 17.19 15.93
C LYS A 386 -0.04 16.33 16.19
N ILE A 387 1.04 16.94 16.65
CA ILE A 387 2.22 16.26 17.17
C ILE A 387 2.10 16.25 18.69
N VAL A 388 2.19 15.08 19.32
CA VAL A 388 2.07 14.92 20.78
C VAL A 388 3.38 14.40 21.39
N LEU A 389 3.70 14.88 22.59
CA LEU A 389 4.93 14.52 23.31
C LEU A 389 4.70 13.42 24.36
N ASP A 390 3.44 13.19 24.74
CA ASP A 390 3.02 12.23 25.75
C ASP A 390 2.00 11.22 25.21
N ASP A 391 1.90 10.07 25.87
CA ASP A 391 0.99 8.98 25.45
C ASP A 391 -0.50 9.32 25.64
N ASP A 392 -0.80 10.25 26.55
CA ASP A 392 -2.15 10.76 26.83
C ASP A 392 -2.59 11.86 25.85
N GLY A 393 -1.65 12.43 25.07
CA GLY A 393 -1.90 13.50 24.11
C GLY A 393 -2.29 14.85 24.73
N LYS A 394 -1.92 15.08 26.01
CA LYS A 394 -2.15 16.32 26.76
C LYS A 394 -1.13 17.41 26.41
N VAL A 395 0.06 17.01 25.97
CA VAL A 395 1.16 17.91 25.63
C VAL A 395 1.38 17.86 24.13
N GLU A 396 0.94 18.92 23.44
CA GLU A 396 1.16 19.05 22.02
C GLU A 396 2.51 19.72 21.75
N ALA A 397 3.28 19.17 20.82
CA ALA A 397 4.58 19.73 20.46
C ALA A 397 4.42 21.10 19.75
N PRO A 398 5.32 22.06 20.01
CA PRO A 398 5.57 23.20 19.14
C PRO A 398 5.96 22.76 17.72
N GLN A 399 5.79 23.65 16.74
CA GLN A 399 6.30 23.37 15.38
C GLN A 399 7.83 23.16 15.41
N GLY A 400 8.31 22.22 14.61
CA GLY A 400 9.71 21.80 14.55
C GLY A 400 10.12 20.76 15.60
N GLU A 401 9.33 20.57 16.67
CA GLU A 401 9.62 19.56 17.70
C GLU A 401 9.07 18.19 17.29
N ARG A 402 9.82 17.14 17.65
CA ARG A 402 9.49 15.75 17.32
C ARG A 402 8.56 15.16 18.37
N GLY A 403 7.50 14.52 17.92
CA GLY A 403 6.57 13.76 18.76
C GLY A 403 5.78 12.77 17.92
N GLU A 404 4.80 12.09 18.52
CA GLU A 404 3.92 11.20 17.77
C GLU A 404 2.90 12.01 16.95
N ILE A 405 2.74 11.68 15.66
CA ILE A 405 1.67 12.27 14.86
C ILE A 405 0.34 11.59 15.15
N TRP A 406 -0.66 12.36 15.56
CA TRP A 406 -2.04 11.92 15.66
C TRP A 406 -2.86 12.58 14.57
N VAL A 407 -3.77 11.82 13.94
CA VAL A 407 -4.56 12.28 12.79
C VAL A 407 -6.05 12.08 13.04
N ARG A 408 -6.87 13.05 12.64
CA ARG A 408 -8.33 12.96 12.68
C ARG A 408 -8.92 13.42 11.34
N GLY A 409 -9.93 12.71 10.87
CA GLY A 409 -10.57 12.99 9.58
C GLY A 409 -11.60 11.95 9.15
N PRO A 410 -12.32 12.21 8.06
CA PRO A 410 -13.38 11.31 7.56
C PRO A 410 -12.85 10.01 6.94
N ASN A 411 -11.56 9.94 6.59
CA ASN A 411 -10.87 8.76 6.07
C ASN A 411 -10.25 7.87 7.17
N ILE A 412 -10.43 8.19 8.45
CA ILE A 412 -9.97 7.33 9.56
C ILE A 412 -10.88 6.10 9.65
N MET A 413 -10.28 4.91 9.80
CA MET A 413 -10.97 3.63 9.93
C MET A 413 -12.10 3.66 10.98
N LYS A 414 -13.05 2.73 10.85
CA LYS A 414 -14.07 2.52 11.88
C LYS A 414 -13.47 1.95 13.17
N GLY A 415 -12.50 1.04 13.02
CA GLY A 415 -11.76 0.36 14.09
C GLY A 415 -11.12 -0.94 13.59
N TYR A 416 -10.65 -1.79 14.51
CA TYR A 416 -10.15 -3.12 14.18
C TYR A 416 -11.25 -4.19 14.36
N TRP A 417 -11.40 -5.06 13.36
CA TRP A 417 -12.35 -6.16 13.35
C TRP A 417 -12.10 -7.12 14.51
N ASN A 418 -13.14 -7.41 15.30
CA ASN A 418 -13.08 -8.29 16.47
C ASN A 418 -11.96 -7.93 17.49
N LYS A 419 -11.51 -6.67 17.53
CA LYS A 419 -10.48 -6.18 18.46
C LYS A 419 -10.85 -4.81 19.04
N PRO A 420 -11.91 -4.72 19.88
CA PRO A 420 -12.33 -3.44 20.47
C PRO A 420 -11.24 -2.81 21.35
N ASP A 421 -10.47 -3.61 22.10
CA ASP A 421 -9.41 -3.09 22.98
C ASP A 421 -8.28 -2.46 22.17
N ALA A 422 -7.80 -3.13 21.12
CA ALA A 422 -6.82 -2.55 20.19
C ALA A 422 -7.35 -1.26 19.53
N THR A 423 -8.67 -1.18 19.29
CA THR A 423 -9.29 0.03 18.75
C THR A 423 -9.23 1.17 19.75
N LYS A 424 -9.57 0.93 21.02
CA LYS A 424 -9.48 1.91 22.13
C LYS A 424 -8.05 2.36 22.40
N GLU A 425 -7.07 1.45 22.31
CA GLU A 425 -5.66 1.78 22.48
C GLU A 425 -5.13 2.68 21.35
N THR A 426 -5.63 2.48 20.13
CA THR A 426 -5.14 3.16 18.92
C THR A 426 -5.90 4.45 18.62
N MET A 427 -7.05 4.68 19.26
CA MET A 427 -7.93 5.81 18.95
C MET A 427 -8.51 6.42 20.22
N THR A 428 -8.42 7.74 20.33
CA THR A 428 -9.00 8.47 21.46
C THR A 428 -10.53 8.55 21.37
N GLU A 429 -11.18 8.90 22.47
CA GLU A 429 -12.63 9.10 22.53
C GLU A 429 -13.11 10.16 21.53
N ASP A 430 -12.35 11.23 21.35
CA ASP A 430 -12.58 12.28 20.36
C ASP A 430 -12.01 11.98 18.96
N ARG A 431 -11.75 10.69 18.67
CA ARG A 431 -11.44 10.12 17.34
C ARG A 431 -10.10 10.54 16.74
N TRP A 432 -9.10 10.90 17.54
CA TRP A 432 -7.71 10.96 17.07
C TRP A 432 -7.15 9.55 16.91
N LEU A 433 -6.61 9.26 15.73
CA LEU A 433 -5.82 8.05 15.48
C LEU A 433 -4.39 8.30 15.97
N LYS A 434 -3.95 7.51 16.95
CA LYS A 434 -2.55 7.41 17.37
C LYS A 434 -1.78 6.57 16.37
N THR A 435 -0.92 7.18 15.56
CA THR A 435 -0.29 6.47 14.43
C THR A 435 0.85 5.55 14.86
N GLY A 436 1.45 5.80 16.02
CA GLY A 436 2.69 5.17 16.44
C GLY A 436 3.93 5.60 15.65
N ASP A 437 3.82 6.67 14.86
CA ASP A 437 4.89 7.22 14.04
C ASP A 437 5.35 8.57 14.62
N VAL A 438 6.67 8.75 14.72
CA VAL A 438 7.28 10.00 15.16
C VAL A 438 7.41 10.93 13.97
N ALA A 439 6.97 12.17 14.13
CA ALA A 439 7.01 13.19 13.11
C ALA A 439 7.30 14.57 13.71
N TYR A 440 7.59 15.52 12.84
CA TYR A 440 7.53 16.94 13.16
C TYR A 440 6.91 17.69 11.98
N VAL A 441 6.56 18.96 12.20
CA VAL A 441 6.01 19.84 11.17
C VAL A 441 6.90 21.08 11.05
N ASP A 442 7.15 21.56 9.83
CA ASP A 442 7.85 22.83 9.63
C ASP A 442 6.91 24.05 9.73
N LYS A 443 7.49 25.24 9.57
CA LYS A 443 6.75 26.52 9.55
C LYS A 443 5.73 26.66 8.41
N ASN A 444 5.84 25.84 7.37
CA ASN A 444 4.96 25.82 6.20
C ASN A 444 3.87 24.75 6.31
N ASN A 445 3.73 24.09 7.48
CA ASN A 445 2.84 22.95 7.70
C ASN A 445 3.16 21.71 6.86
N HIS A 446 4.41 21.57 6.41
CA HIS A 446 4.90 20.34 5.82
C HIS A 446 5.29 19.35 6.91
N PHE A 447 4.77 18.13 6.81
CA PHE A 447 5.05 17.05 7.73
C PHE A 447 6.29 16.27 7.31
N PHE A 448 7.05 15.82 8.30
CA PHE A 448 8.23 14.99 8.13
C PHE A 448 8.12 13.78 9.04
N ILE A 449 8.10 12.58 8.47
CA ILE A 449 8.08 11.34 9.24
C ILE A 449 9.51 10.94 9.56
N VAL A 450 9.78 10.74 10.85
CA VAL A 450 11.11 10.37 11.36
C VAL A 450 11.28 8.86 11.31
N ASP A 451 10.45 8.13 12.06
CA ASP A 451 10.40 6.66 12.06
C ASP A 451 9.18 6.19 12.85
N ARG A 452 8.99 4.88 12.95
CA ARG A 452 8.03 4.28 13.88
C ARG A 452 8.57 4.32 15.30
N LYS A 453 7.74 4.73 16.26
CA LYS A 453 8.08 4.78 17.69
C LYS A 453 8.68 3.47 18.22
N LYS A 454 8.17 2.33 17.73
CA LYS A 454 8.63 0.98 18.12
C LYS A 454 9.94 0.53 17.48
N GLU A 455 10.33 1.15 16.36
CA GLU A 455 11.56 0.79 15.64
C GLU A 455 12.74 1.66 16.05
N LEU A 456 12.49 2.77 16.77
CA LEU A 456 13.53 3.61 17.35
C LEU A 456 14.46 2.80 18.25
N ILE A 457 15.76 2.92 17.98
CA ILE A 457 16.82 2.27 18.75
C ILE A 457 17.14 3.16 19.95
N LYS A 458 17.23 2.57 21.14
CA LYS A 458 17.47 3.28 22.40
C LYS A 458 18.93 3.14 22.82
N VAL A 459 19.75 4.08 22.37
CA VAL A 459 21.20 4.12 22.66
C VAL A 459 21.44 5.04 23.85
N LYS A 460 21.74 4.49 25.02
CA LYS A 460 21.94 5.24 26.28
C LYS A 460 20.81 6.22 26.60
N GLY A 461 19.57 5.79 26.34
CA GLY A 461 18.37 6.61 26.52
C GLY A 461 18.08 7.62 25.39
N LEU A 462 18.98 7.78 24.41
CA LEU A 462 18.75 8.59 23.22
C LEU A 462 18.06 7.74 22.14
N GLN A 463 17.09 8.33 21.45
CA GLN A 463 16.39 7.67 20.34
C GLN A 463 17.15 7.89 19.04
N VAL A 464 17.46 6.78 18.37
CA VAL A 464 18.05 6.74 17.03
C VAL A 464 17.01 6.20 16.07
N ALA A 465 16.75 6.90 14.97
CA ALA A 465 15.87 6.45 13.92
C ALA A 465 16.63 5.56 12.93
N PRO A 466 16.34 4.25 12.82
CA PRO A 466 16.90 3.41 11.77
C PRO A 466 16.76 4.00 10.37
N ALA A 467 15.59 4.57 10.05
CA ALA A 467 15.31 5.13 8.73
C ALA A 467 16.26 6.29 8.35
N GLU A 468 16.67 7.11 9.33
CA GLU A 468 17.64 8.18 9.12
C GLU A 468 19.01 7.61 8.72
N LEU A 469 19.45 6.56 9.40
CA LEU A 469 20.71 5.90 9.11
C LEU A 469 20.68 5.14 7.79
N GLU A 470 19.56 4.51 7.46
CA GLU A 470 19.34 3.82 6.19
C GLU A 470 19.40 4.79 5.01
N ALA A 471 18.75 5.95 5.13
CA ALA A 471 18.81 6.98 4.10
C ALA A 471 20.25 7.43 3.84
N LEU A 472 21.03 7.71 4.89
CA LEU A 472 22.44 8.07 4.76
C LEU A 472 23.28 6.93 4.17
N LEU A 473 23.05 5.68 4.59
CA LEU A 473 23.79 4.53 4.06
C LEU A 473 23.56 4.35 2.57
N LEU A 474 22.35 4.62 2.08
CA LEU A 474 22.04 4.54 0.64
C LEU A 474 22.83 5.57 -0.20
N ASP A 475 23.40 6.61 0.39
CA ASP A 475 24.25 7.57 -0.31
C ASP A 475 25.71 7.09 -0.47
N HIS A 476 26.09 5.98 0.18
CA HIS A 476 27.43 5.43 0.07
C HIS A 476 27.58 4.63 -1.25
N PRO A 477 28.69 4.82 -2.03
CA PRO A 477 28.86 4.19 -3.35
C PRO A 477 28.90 2.66 -3.31
N ASP A 478 29.40 2.07 -2.22
CA ASP A 478 29.44 0.62 -2.03
C ASP A 478 28.12 0.01 -1.52
N VAL A 479 27.07 0.81 -1.32
CA VAL A 479 25.79 0.37 -0.73
C VAL A 479 24.67 0.39 -1.79
N GLN A 480 24.17 -0.80 -2.11
CA GLN A 480 23.00 -0.96 -2.98
C GLN A 480 21.69 -0.79 -2.20
N ASP A 481 21.60 -1.43 -1.04
CA ASP A 481 20.42 -1.41 -0.17
C ASP A 481 20.87 -1.55 1.29
N ALA A 482 20.09 -1.04 2.25
CA ALA A 482 20.47 -1.04 3.66
C ALA A 482 19.27 -1.22 4.59
N ALA A 483 19.51 -1.86 5.73
CA ALA A 483 18.59 -1.90 6.86
C ALA A 483 19.35 -1.80 8.18
N VAL A 484 18.84 -1.00 9.11
CA VAL A 484 19.42 -0.80 10.44
C VAL A 484 18.48 -1.37 11.50
N ILE A 485 19.06 -2.06 12.49
CA ILE A 485 18.35 -2.54 13.67
C ILE A 485 19.13 -2.18 14.93
N GLY A 486 18.43 -2.13 16.06
CA GLY A 486 19.07 -2.12 17.38
C GLY A 486 19.42 -3.54 17.79
N ILE A 487 20.67 -3.78 18.17
CA ILE A 487 21.09 -5.00 18.85
C ILE A 487 21.42 -4.70 20.31
N THR A 488 21.09 -5.60 21.22
CA THR A 488 21.34 -5.38 22.65
C THR A 488 22.70 -5.94 23.04
N VAL A 489 23.60 -5.06 23.49
CA VAL A 489 24.92 -5.41 24.00
C VAL A 489 25.07 -4.83 25.40
N ASN A 490 25.30 -5.69 26.40
CA ASN A 490 25.44 -5.29 27.81
C ASN A 490 24.28 -4.43 28.34
N GLY A 491 23.06 -4.68 27.87
CA GLY A 491 21.86 -3.96 28.29
C GLY A 491 21.60 -2.62 27.62
N ASP A 492 22.47 -2.19 26.70
CA ASP A 492 22.28 -1.01 25.85
C ASP A 492 21.97 -1.46 24.41
N GLU A 493 21.19 -0.68 23.66
CA GLU A 493 21.03 -0.94 22.24
C GLU A 493 22.11 -0.22 21.43
N LEU A 494 22.70 -0.92 20.46
CA LEU A 494 23.66 -0.37 19.52
C LEU A 494 23.12 -0.53 18.09
N PRO A 495 23.19 0.51 17.24
CA PRO A 495 22.80 0.40 15.84
C PRO A 495 23.71 -0.58 15.08
N ARG A 496 23.13 -1.59 14.43
CA ARG A 496 23.80 -2.51 13.48
C ARG A 496 23.17 -2.34 12.10
N ALA A 497 24.00 -2.22 11.07
CA ALA A 497 23.54 -2.17 9.68
C ALA A 497 23.70 -3.54 9.00
N TYR A 498 22.70 -3.92 8.23
CA TYR A 498 22.77 -4.96 7.21
C TYR A 498 22.76 -4.30 5.84
N ILE A 499 23.70 -4.68 4.98
CA ILE A 499 23.97 -4.00 3.71
C ILE A 499 23.94 -5.02 2.57
N VAL A 500 23.21 -4.68 1.51
CA VAL A 500 23.42 -5.30 0.19
C VAL A 500 24.51 -4.50 -0.50
N PRO A 501 25.66 -5.13 -0.82
CA PRO A 501 26.79 -4.42 -1.40
C PRO A 501 26.51 -4.08 -2.87
N GLN A 502 27.09 -2.98 -3.35
CA GLN A 502 26.98 -2.57 -4.77
C GLN A 502 27.59 -3.61 -5.73
N SER A 503 28.60 -4.36 -5.27
CA SER A 503 29.17 -5.54 -5.94
C SER A 503 29.45 -6.60 -4.89
N GLN A 504 29.20 -7.88 -5.19
CA GLN A 504 29.52 -8.96 -4.24
C GLN A 504 31.02 -9.01 -3.88
N GLU A 505 31.89 -8.53 -4.77
CA GLU A 505 33.32 -8.42 -4.51
C GLU A 505 33.67 -7.33 -3.48
N SER A 506 32.79 -6.34 -3.26
CA SER A 506 33.03 -5.28 -2.27
C SER A 506 32.63 -5.67 -0.85
N ALA A 507 32.03 -6.86 -0.65
CA ALA A 507 31.59 -7.37 0.64
C ALA A 507 32.75 -7.89 1.53
N THR A 508 33.65 -6.99 1.95
CA THR A 508 34.84 -7.31 2.77
C THR A 508 34.78 -6.65 4.16
N PRO A 509 35.44 -7.20 5.18
CA PRO A 509 35.57 -6.55 6.49
C PRO A 509 36.12 -5.13 6.41
N GLU A 510 37.07 -4.88 5.50
CA GLU A 510 37.64 -3.56 5.26
C GLU A 510 36.59 -2.59 4.72
N THR A 511 35.73 -3.02 3.78
CA THR A 511 34.62 -2.20 3.29
C THR A 511 33.59 -1.93 4.39
N ALA A 512 33.28 -2.93 5.22
CA ALA A 512 32.37 -2.77 6.36
C ALA A 512 32.87 -1.67 7.33
N GLU A 513 34.15 -1.68 7.66
CA GLU A 513 34.77 -0.63 8.49
C GLU A 513 34.82 0.73 7.77
N LYS A 514 35.08 0.78 6.46
CA LYS A 514 34.99 2.02 5.68
C LYS A 514 33.59 2.63 5.74
N ILE A 515 32.55 1.83 5.54
CA ILE A 515 31.15 2.29 5.61
C ILE A 515 30.82 2.78 7.03
N LYS A 516 31.23 2.02 8.07
CA LYS A 516 31.04 2.41 9.47
C LYS A 516 31.68 3.76 9.78
N ASN A 517 32.94 3.96 9.36
CA ASN A 517 33.67 5.20 9.59
C ASN A 517 33.10 6.37 8.78
N TRP A 518 32.75 6.13 7.51
CA TRP A 518 32.11 7.13 6.65
C TRP A 518 30.80 7.64 7.26
N LEU A 519 29.97 6.74 7.80
CA LEU A 519 28.73 7.17 8.45
C LEU A 519 29.02 7.90 9.76
N ALA A 520 30.03 7.48 10.52
CA ALA A 520 30.41 8.09 11.80
C ALA A 520 30.85 9.55 11.71
N GLU A 521 31.31 10.00 10.53
CA GLU A 521 31.63 11.40 10.20
C GLU A 521 30.38 12.26 9.95
N ARG A 522 29.24 11.62 9.65
CA ARG A 522 27.98 12.29 9.23
C ARG A 522 26.92 12.30 10.31
N VAL A 523 27.11 11.54 11.39
CA VAL A 523 26.12 11.37 12.45
C VAL A 523 26.70 11.62 13.83
N SER A 524 25.83 12.00 14.78
CA SER A 524 26.17 12.10 16.19
C SER A 524 26.64 10.75 16.77
N ARG A 525 27.46 10.78 17.82
CA ARG A 525 28.10 9.56 18.39
C ARG A 525 27.11 8.43 18.72
N HIS A 526 25.93 8.75 19.26
CA HIS A 526 24.92 7.76 19.63
C HIS A 526 24.24 7.10 18.42
N LYS A 527 24.36 7.68 17.22
CA LYS A 527 23.81 7.14 15.96
C LYS A 527 24.80 6.26 15.18
N ARG A 528 26.04 6.13 15.66
CA ARG A 528 27.09 5.35 14.98
C ARG A 528 26.75 3.87 14.99
N LEU A 529 27.22 3.14 13.98
CA LEU A 529 27.00 1.70 13.83
C LEU A 529 27.92 0.88 14.75
N GLU A 530 27.85 1.13 16.06
CA GLU A 530 28.64 0.43 17.06
C GLU A 530 28.18 -1.03 17.25
N GLY A 531 27.01 -1.39 16.72
CA GLY A 531 26.57 -2.76 16.57
C GLY A 531 27.19 -3.50 15.38
N GLY A 532 27.92 -2.79 14.50
CA GLY A 532 28.62 -3.37 13.34
C GLY A 532 27.89 -3.23 12.01
N VAL A 533 28.53 -3.73 10.96
CA VAL A 533 28.05 -3.73 9.57
C VAL A 533 28.19 -5.15 9.02
N ASN A 534 27.08 -5.75 8.58
CA ASN A 534 27.05 -7.10 8.01
C ASN A 534 26.54 -7.06 6.57
N PHE A 535 27.23 -7.75 5.66
CA PHE A 535 26.76 -7.91 4.28
C PHE A 535 25.76 -9.05 4.14
N ILE A 536 24.70 -8.84 3.37
CA ILE A 536 23.67 -9.83 3.04
C ILE A 536 23.25 -9.72 1.58
N ASP A 537 22.70 -10.81 1.02
CA ASP A 537 22.30 -10.85 -0.39
C ASP A 537 21.10 -9.96 -0.70
N ALA A 538 20.17 -9.84 0.24
CA ALA A 538 18.96 -9.04 0.09
C ALA A 538 18.41 -8.56 1.44
N ILE A 539 17.96 -7.30 1.51
CA ILE A 539 17.20 -6.80 2.66
C ILE A 539 15.81 -7.46 2.65
N PRO A 540 15.37 -8.12 3.74
CA PRO A 540 14.04 -8.70 3.80
C PRO A 540 12.99 -7.59 3.83
N LYS A 541 12.19 -7.49 2.77
CA LYS A 541 11.11 -6.52 2.61
C LYS A 541 9.81 -7.23 2.28
N ASN A 542 8.69 -6.69 2.76
CA ASN A 542 7.37 -7.14 2.30
C ASN A 542 7.10 -6.63 0.87
N PRO A 543 6.05 -7.09 0.18
CA PRO A 543 5.74 -6.63 -1.17
C PRO A 543 5.39 -5.13 -1.30
N SER A 544 5.11 -4.43 -0.19
CA SER A 544 4.94 -2.97 -0.18
C SER A 544 6.26 -2.20 0.00
N GLY A 545 7.41 -2.90 0.00
CA GLY A 545 8.75 -2.31 0.13
C GLY A 545 9.21 -2.03 1.57
N LYS A 546 8.43 -2.42 2.58
CA LYS A 546 8.73 -2.17 3.99
C LYS A 546 9.67 -3.23 4.56
N ILE A 547 10.73 -2.80 5.26
CA ILE A 547 11.73 -3.66 5.89
C ILE A 547 11.08 -4.55 6.98
N MET A 548 11.34 -5.85 6.92
CA MET A 548 10.91 -6.84 7.90
C MET A 548 11.94 -6.98 9.03
N ARG A 549 12.11 -5.93 9.85
CA ARG A 549 13.15 -5.84 10.90
C ARG A 549 13.20 -7.01 11.87
N ARG A 550 12.06 -7.64 12.15
CA ARG A 550 12.00 -8.84 12.98
C ARG A 550 12.91 -9.96 12.44
N GLN A 551 12.90 -10.21 11.13
CA GLN A 551 13.76 -11.23 10.52
C GLN A 551 15.25 -10.89 10.69
N LEU A 552 15.61 -9.61 10.60
CA LEU A 552 16.99 -9.15 10.83
C LEU A 552 17.40 -9.26 12.30
N ARG A 553 16.49 -9.01 13.25
CA ARG A 553 16.74 -9.20 14.68
C ARG A 553 16.88 -10.69 15.02
N ASP A 554 16.03 -11.55 14.47
CA ASP A 554 16.12 -13.01 14.62
C ASP A 554 17.45 -13.53 14.04
N LYS A 555 17.86 -13.02 12.87
CA LYS A 555 19.18 -13.30 12.27
C LYS A 555 20.33 -12.84 13.17
N ALA A 556 20.28 -11.62 13.71
CA ALA A 556 21.30 -11.10 14.63
C ALA A 556 21.44 -11.97 15.88
N ALA A 557 20.32 -12.40 16.46
CA ALA A 557 20.33 -13.26 17.64
C ALA A 557 21.01 -14.62 17.38
N LEU A 558 20.82 -15.19 16.19
CA LEU A 558 21.49 -16.43 15.77
C LEU A 558 22.99 -16.23 15.53
N GLU A 559 23.38 -15.12 14.89
CA GLU A 559 24.77 -14.74 14.65
C GLU A 559 25.53 -14.53 15.96
N ASP A 560 24.94 -13.78 16.90
CA ASP A 560 25.54 -13.51 18.20
C ASP A 560 25.61 -14.79 19.08
N THR A 561 24.73 -15.77 18.87
CA THR A 561 24.79 -17.08 19.55
C THR A 561 25.93 -17.93 18.99
N LYS A 562 26.12 -17.94 17.67
CA LYS A 562 27.23 -18.66 17.03
C LYS A 562 28.60 -18.04 17.34
N ALA A 563 28.69 -16.74 17.57
CA ALA A 563 29.93 -16.06 17.94
C ALA A 563 30.35 -16.28 19.41
N LYS A 564 29.43 -16.76 20.26
CA LYS A 564 29.67 -17.08 21.68
C LYS A 564 30.00 -18.57 21.92
N LEU A 565 29.76 -19.42 20.92
CA LEU A 565 30.17 -20.83 20.87
C LEU A 565 31.51 -20.93 20.16
#